data_AF-A0A2G8SM93-F1
#
_entry.id   AF-A0A2G8SM93-F1
#
_cell.length_a   1.000
_cell.length_b   1.000
_cell.length_c   1.000
_cell.angle_alpha   90.00
_cell.angle_beta   90.00
_cell.angle_gamma   90.00
#
_symmetry.space_group_name_H-M   'P 1'
#
loop_
_entity.id
_entity.type
_entity.pdbx_description
1 polymer ?
#
loop_
_entity_poly.entity_id
_entity_poly.type
_entity_poly.pdbx_seq_one_letter_code
_entity_poly.pdbx_strand_id
1 'polypeptide(L)'
;MVHRPADSRLLTNLLNHEKDYSKHLSILLDYSHASLASFSAYASASSPPTSQVIIAVAGALTGADDALRSYAAAVQRWQDQLKALKSMEDDVGNIVRDREILVNRLIKASKSPQRPARDSASLLGGTSSPSGSSLNITKPEVQVGQKLSVAQAELQACEAHLAAKEQELSAFRARTIRTGLEARCKAMVECGWAWGEMGKEGMRALEGLDLAGGYGES
;
A
#
# COMPACT_ATOMS: atom_id res chain seq x y z
N MET A 1 7.14 22.65 -10.91
CA MET A 1 7.91 21.80 -9.97
C MET A 1 8.16 20.46 -10.65
N VAL A 2 9.43 20.05 -10.79
CA VAL A 2 9.77 18.75 -11.38
C VAL A 2 9.22 17.65 -10.45
N HIS A 3 8.29 16.83 -10.95
CA HIS A 3 7.66 15.77 -10.17
C HIS A 3 8.72 14.70 -9.89
N ARG A 4 9.38 14.77 -8.72
CA ARG A 4 10.25 13.69 -8.28
C ARG A 4 9.36 12.49 -7.93
N PRO A 5 9.60 11.29 -8.47
CA PRO A 5 8.91 10.09 -8.02
C PRO A 5 9.10 9.92 -6.53
N ALA A 6 8.04 9.53 -5.81
CA ALA A 6 8.16 9.17 -4.41
C ALA A 6 9.10 7.96 -4.28
N ASP A 7 9.99 7.98 -3.28
CA ASP A 7 10.87 6.84 -3.01
C ASP A 7 10.03 5.64 -2.54
N SER A 8 9.92 4.61 -3.38
CA SER A 8 9.10 3.41 -3.14
C SER A 8 9.50 2.63 -1.88
N ARG A 9 10.70 2.89 -1.36
CA ARG A 9 11.19 2.31 -0.10
C ARG A 9 10.46 2.89 1.11
N LEU A 10 10.01 4.15 1.03
CA LEU A 10 9.34 4.82 2.15
C LEU A 10 8.00 4.18 2.48
N LEU A 11 7.17 3.89 1.46
CA LEU A 11 5.89 3.22 1.67
C LEU A 11 6.07 1.78 2.16
N THR A 12 7.10 1.09 1.67
CA THR A 12 7.46 -0.25 2.14
C THR A 12 7.84 -0.22 3.63
N ASN A 13 8.65 0.75 4.05
CA ASN A 13 9.02 0.90 5.46
C ASN A 13 7.81 1.22 6.34
N LEU A 14 6.92 2.12 5.90
CA LEU A 14 5.68 2.41 6.60
C LEU A 14 4.81 1.16 6.75
N LEU A 15 4.64 0.37 5.69
CA LEU A 15 3.87 -0.88 5.72
C LEU A 15 4.44 -1.90 6.72
N ASN A 16 5.77 -1.99 6.82
CA ASN A 16 6.41 -2.86 7.81
C ASN A 16 6.08 -2.41 9.24
N HIS A 17 6.22 -1.11 9.53
CA HIS A 17 5.90 -0.58 10.86
C HIS A 17 4.41 -0.68 11.21
N GLU A 18 3.50 -0.42 10.25
CA GLU A 18 2.06 -0.60 10.45
C GLU A 18 1.69 -2.08 10.67
N LYS A 19 2.39 -3.00 10.01
CA LYS A 19 2.23 -4.45 10.25
C LYS A 19 2.61 -4.82 11.67
N ASP A 20 3.77 -4.38 12.13
CA ASP A 20 4.22 -4.66 13.47
C ASP A 20 3.29 -4.02 14.50
N TYR A 21 2.86 -2.78 14.28
CA TYR A 21 1.93 -2.10 15.17
C TYR A 21 0.58 -2.84 15.28
N SER A 22 -0.04 -3.23 14.16
CA SER A 22 -1.27 -4.03 14.14
C SER A 22 -1.09 -5.37 14.88
N LYS A 23 0.04 -6.05 14.66
CA LYS A 23 0.37 -7.30 15.36
C LYS A 23 0.44 -7.11 16.88
N HIS A 24 1.08 -6.04 17.36
CA HIS A 24 1.18 -5.77 18.79
C HIS A 24 -0.18 -5.42 19.42
N LEU A 25 -1.08 -4.74 18.69
CA LEU A 25 -2.45 -4.52 19.15
C LEU A 25 -3.22 -5.83 19.33
N SER A 26 -3.10 -6.77 18.40
CA SER A 26 -3.72 -8.10 18.54
C SER A 26 -3.18 -8.87 19.73
N ILE A 27 -1.85 -8.88 19.91
CA ILE A 27 -1.20 -9.54 21.05
C ILE A 27 -1.66 -8.92 22.38
N LEU A 28 -1.80 -7.58 22.44
CA LEU A 28 -2.30 -6.90 23.62
C LEU A 28 -3.73 -7.33 23.97
N LEU A 29 -4.61 -7.47 22.98
CA LEU A 29 -5.98 -7.94 23.19
C LEU A 29 -6.02 -9.39 23.68
N ASP A 30 -5.12 -10.25 23.21
CA ASP A 30 -5.00 -11.63 23.70
C ASP A 30 -4.60 -11.67 25.19
N TYR A 31 -3.64 -10.84 25.59
CA TYR A 31 -3.24 -10.70 26.99
C TYR A 31 -4.34 -10.09 27.85
N SER A 32 -5.08 -9.10 27.33
CA SER A 32 -6.18 -8.48 28.05
C SER A 32 -7.29 -9.49 28.33
N HIS A 33 -7.66 -10.30 27.33
CA HIS A 33 -8.61 -11.39 27.49
C HIS A 33 -8.17 -12.42 28.54
N ALA A 34 -6.90 -12.83 28.53
CA ALA A 34 -6.35 -13.76 29.53
C ALA A 34 -6.37 -13.16 30.95
N SER A 35 -6.06 -11.86 31.07
CA SER A 35 -6.11 -11.13 32.33
C SER A 35 -7.54 -11.04 32.87
N LEU A 36 -8.52 -10.70 32.01
CA LEU A 36 -9.94 -10.63 32.38
C LEU A 36 -10.53 -11.98 32.77
N ALA A 37 -10.13 -13.06 32.08
CA ALA A 37 -10.54 -14.41 32.45
C ALA A 37 -10.03 -14.78 33.86
N SER A 38 -8.76 -14.46 34.15
CA SER A 38 -8.17 -14.67 35.48
C SER A 38 -8.84 -13.79 36.55
N PHE A 39 -9.16 -12.54 36.23
CA PHE A 39 -9.84 -11.62 37.15
C PHE A 39 -11.27 -12.08 37.46
N SER A 40 -11.99 -12.58 36.46
CA SER A 40 -13.33 -13.17 36.63
C SER A 40 -13.29 -14.45 37.46
N ALA A 41 -12.28 -15.31 37.27
CA ALA A 41 -12.06 -16.48 38.10
C ALA A 41 -11.78 -16.09 39.57
N TYR A 42 -10.96 -15.06 39.80
CA TYR A 42 -10.73 -14.51 41.14
C TYR A 42 -12.02 -13.97 41.77
N ALA A 43 -12.88 -13.31 40.99
CA ALA A 43 -14.21 -12.88 41.43
C ALA A 43 -15.02 -14.06 41.98
N SER A 44 -15.03 -15.20 41.28
CA SER A 44 -15.79 -16.39 41.67
C SER A 44 -15.29 -17.03 42.98
N ALA A 45 -14.04 -16.78 43.36
CA ALA A 45 -13.43 -17.25 44.60
C ALA A 45 -13.54 -16.24 45.77
N SER A 46 -14.08 -15.05 45.51
CA SER A 46 -14.19 -13.97 46.50
C SER A 46 -15.52 -14.01 47.27
N SER A 47 -15.60 -13.31 48.41
CA SER A 47 -16.85 -13.14 49.15
C SER A 47 -17.91 -12.42 48.29
N PRO A 48 -19.22 -12.64 48.49
CA PRO A 48 -20.24 -12.12 47.59
C PRO A 48 -20.20 -10.59 47.34
N PRO A 49 -20.02 -9.72 48.35
CA PRO A 49 -19.93 -8.28 48.11
C PRO A 49 -18.72 -7.89 47.24
N THR A 50 -17.55 -8.49 47.50
CA THR A 50 -16.33 -8.25 46.73
C THR A 50 -16.43 -8.83 45.32
N SER A 51 -16.99 -10.03 45.19
CA SER A 51 -17.21 -10.73 43.91
C SER A 51 -18.06 -9.90 42.96
N GLN A 52 -19.17 -9.33 43.43
CA GLN A 52 -20.07 -8.50 42.61
C GLN A 52 -19.36 -7.26 42.05
N VAL A 53 -18.55 -6.59 42.86
CA VAL A 53 -17.78 -5.42 42.42
C VAL A 53 -16.68 -5.81 41.43
N ILE A 54 -15.97 -6.90 41.67
CA ILE A 54 -14.96 -7.42 40.72
C ILE A 54 -15.61 -7.71 39.37
N ILE A 55 -16.78 -8.37 39.34
CA ILE A 55 -17.51 -8.67 38.10
C ILE A 55 -17.91 -7.39 37.37
N ALA A 56 -18.41 -6.38 38.09
CA ALA A 56 -18.78 -5.10 37.50
C ALA A 56 -17.58 -4.37 36.88
N VAL A 57 -16.44 -4.34 37.58
CA VAL A 57 -15.18 -3.78 37.07
C VAL A 57 -14.67 -4.56 35.86
N ALA A 58 -14.74 -5.90 35.89
CA ALA A 58 -14.37 -6.74 34.75
C ALA A 58 -15.23 -6.44 33.51
N GLY A 59 -16.52 -6.15 33.70
CA GLY A 59 -17.41 -5.68 32.64
C GLY A 59 -16.95 -4.36 32.02
N ALA A 60 -16.58 -3.38 32.84
CA ALA A 60 -16.05 -2.10 32.36
C ALA A 60 -14.75 -2.27 31.56
N LEU A 61 -13.81 -3.08 32.05
CA LEU A 61 -12.57 -3.40 31.35
C LEU A 61 -12.82 -4.14 30.02
N THR A 62 -13.81 -5.03 29.98
CA THR A 62 -14.24 -5.71 28.73
C THR A 62 -14.73 -4.69 27.70
N GLY A 63 -15.55 -3.71 28.11
CA GLY A 63 -16.00 -2.64 27.22
C GLY A 63 -14.85 -1.77 26.69
N ALA A 64 -13.81 -1.54 27.51
CA ALA A 64 -12.60 -0.84 27.07
C ALA A 64 -11.82 -1.65 26.01
N ASP A 65 -11.72 -2.97 26.18
CA ASP A 65 -11.08 -3.87 25.21
C ASP A 65 -11.84 -3.96 23.89
N ASP A 66 -13.18 -3.95 23.93
CA ASP A 66 -14.01 -3.93 22.72
C ASP A 66 -13.81 -2.65 21.90
N ALA A 67 -13.65 -1.51 22.59
CA ALA A 67 -13.31 -0.25 21.96
C ALA A 67 -11.90 -0.30 21.33
N LEU A 68 -10.93 -0.88 22.03
CA LEU A 68 -9.57 -1.08 21.51
C LEU A 68 -9.55 -2.01 20.29
N ARG A 69 -10.37 -3.07 20.29
CA ARG A 69 -10.55 -3.99 19.16
C ARG A 69 -11.09 -3.26 17.93
N SER A 70 -12.03 -2.34 18.13
CA SER A 70 -12.58 -1.50 17.05
C SER A 70 -11.52 -0.57 16.46
N TYR A 71 -10.67 0.04 17.30
CA TYR A 71 -9.52 0.82 16.84
C TYR A 71 -8.49 -0.04 16.09
N ALA A 72 -8.14 -1.22 16.62
CA ALA A 72 -7.24 -2.15 15.96
C ALA A 72 -7.74 -2.57 14.57
N ALA A 73 -9.05 -2.80 14.41
CA ALA A 73 -9.66 -3.07 13.11
C ALA A 73 -9.57 -1.89 12.14
N ALA A 74 -9.60 -0.64 12.63
CA ALA A 74 -9.38 0.55 11.79
C ALA A 74 -7.91 0.67 11.34
N VAL A 75 -6.95 0.33 12.21
CA VAL A 75 -5.52 0.25 11.86
C VAL A 75 -5.28 -0.82 10.79
N GLN A 76 -5.93 -1.98 10.90
CA GLN A 76 -5.83 -3.03 9.89
C GLN A 76 -6.37 -2.59 8.53
N ARG A 77 -7.54 -1.92 8.51
CA ARG A 77 -8.11 -1.34 7.28
C ARG A 77 -7.19 -0.29 6.66
N TRP A 78 -6.55 0.55 7.47
CA TRP A 78 -5.55 1.51 7.00
C TRP A 78 -4.37 0.80 6.33
N GLN A 79 -3.86 -0.27 6.94
CA GLN A 79 -2.80 -1.08 6.35
C GLN A 79 -3.18 -1.64 4.97
N ASP A 80 -4.41 -2.13 4.82
CA ASP A 80 -4.87 -2.71 3.55
C ASP A 80 -4.98 -1.65 2.44
N GLN A 81 -5.38 -0.42 2.78
CA GLN A 81 -5.37 0.69 1.84
C GLN A 81 -3.94 1.09 1.42
N LEU A 82 -2.97 1.05 2.34
CA LEU A 82 -1.55 1.27 2.02
C LEU A 82 -1.00 0.18 1.10
N LYS A 83 -1.41 -1.08 1.27
CA LYS A 83 -1.01 -2.18 0.35
C LYS A 83 -1.57 -1.95 -1.05
N ALA A 84 -2.83 -1.50 -1.17
CA ALA A 84 -3.41 -1.15 -2.46
C ALA A 84 -2.66 0.02 -3.13
N LEU A 85 -2.26 1.04 -2.35
CA LEU A 85 -1.42 2.13 -2.85
C LEU A 85 -0.06 1.62 -3.33
N LYS A 86 0.57 0.72 -2.59
CA LYS A 86 1.86 0.14 -2.97
C LYS A 86 1.77 -0.64 -4.29
N SER A 87 0.70 -1.40 -4.50
CA SER A 87 0.46 -2.08 -5.77
C SER A 87 0.41 -1.10 -6.94
N MET A 88 -0.26 0.04 -6.77
CA MET A 88 -0.35 1.07 -7.81
C MET A 88 0.99 1.78 -8.06
N GLU A 89 1.81 1.97 -7.02
CA GLU A 89 3.18 2.46 -7.18
C GLU A 89 4.07 1.47 -7.94
N ASP A 90 3.90 0.17 -7.70
CA ASP A 90 4.61 -0.88 -8.43
C ASP A 90 4.20 -0.93 -9.90
N ASP A 91 2.91 -0.78 -10.20
CA ASP A 91 2.40 -0.71 -11.57
C ASP A 91 2.99 0.47 -12.35
N VAL A 92 3.05 1.66 -11.76
CA VAL A 92 3.73 2.82 -12.37
C VAL A 92 5.22 2.52 -12.55
N GLY A 93 5.87 1.90 -11.55
CA GLY A 93 7.27 1.48 -11.66
C GLY A 93 7.53 0.50 -12.80
N ASN A 94 6.58 -0.38 -13.11
CA ASN A 94 6.66 -1.29 -14.26
C ASN A 94 6.62 -0.52 -15.58
N ILE A 95 5.70 0.43 -15.71
CA ILE A 95 5.56 1.27 -16.93
C ILE A 95 6.80 2.14 -17.14
N VAL A 96 7.38 2.69 -16.08
CA VAL A 96 8.65 3.45 -16.17
C VAL A 96 9.78 2.57 -16.70
N ARG A 97 9.90 1.32 -16.23
CA ARG A 97 10.90 0.37 -16.77
C ARG A 97 10.65 0.05 -18.24
N ASP A 98 9.38 -0.15 -18.64
CA ASP A 98 9.04 -0.38 -20.04
C ASP A 98 9.41 0.81 -20.93
N ARG A 99 9.15 2.04 -20.45
CA ARG A 99 9.58 3.27 -21.11
C ARG A 99 11.11 3.29 -21.29
N GLU A 100 11.88 2.96 -20.26
CA GLU A 100 13.35 2.91 -20.35
C GLU A 100 13.82 1.86 -21.37
N ILE A 101 13.16 0.72 -21.46
CA ILE A 101 13.43 -0.30 -22.48
C ILE A 101 13.15 0.24 -23.88
N LEU A 102 12.03 0.91 -24.08
CA LEU A 102 11.65 1.52 -25.36
C LEU A 102 12.63 2.63 -25.78
N VAL A 103 13.03 3.51 -24.86
CA VAL A 103 14.06 4.53 -25.10
C VAL A 103 15.38 3.89 -25.51
N ASN A 104 15.83 2.84 -24.82
CA ASN A 104 17.05 2.12 -25.16
C ASN A 104 16.96 1.44 -26.54
N ARG A 105 15.80 0.90 -26.91
CA ARG A 105 15.56 0.34 -28.26
C ARG A 105 15.60 1.43 -29.33
N LEU A 106 15.00 2.59 -29.07
CA LEU A 106 15.01 3.73 -29.98
C LEU A 106 16.43 4.25 -30.22
N ILE A 107 17.24 4.40 -29.15
CA ILE A 107 18.65 4.79 -29.25
C ILE A 107 19.46 3.78 -30.07
N LYS A 108 19.21 2.47 -29.90
CA LYS A 108 19.88 1.43 -30.69
C LYS A 108 19.47 1.47 -32.16
N ALA A 109 18.19 1.71 -32.45
CA ALA A 109 17.68 1.85 -33.81
C ALA A 109 18.22 3.11 -34.51
N SER A 110 18.34 4.23 -33.78
CA SER A 110 18.88 5.48 -34.32
C SER A 110 20.39 5.45 -34.55
N LYS A 111 21.13 4.57 -33.87
CA LYS A 111 22.57 4.35 -34.05
C LYS A 111 22.91 3.27 -35.08
N SER A 112 21.93 2.70 -35.79
CA SER A 112 22.18 1.75 -36.87
C SER A 112 23.14 2.40 -37.89
N PRO A 113 24.36 1.85 -38.11
CA PRO A 113 25.28 2.43 -39.06
C PRO A 113 24.72 2.21 -40.47
N GLN A 114 24.54 3.29 -41.23
CA GLN A 114 24.74 3.23 -42.67
C GLN A 114 26.08 2.50 -42.89
N ARG A 115 26.04 1.26 -43.39
CA ARG A 115 27.25 0.67 -43.97
C ARG A 115 27.66 1.62 -45.11
N PRO A 116 28.90 2.14 -45.12
CA PRO A 116 29.38 2.89 -46.27
C PRO A 116 29.45 1.93 -47.45
N ALA A 117 28.73 2.26 -48.52
CA ALA A 117 29.01 1.70 -49.83
C ALA A 117 30.44 2.10 -50.18
N ARG A 118 31.38 1.16 -50.05
CA ARG A 118 32.76 1.35 -50.50
C ARG A 118 32.81 0.90 -51.95
N ASP A 119 32.80 1.87 -52.84
CA ASP A 119 33.21 1.69 -54.23
C ASP A 119 34.65 1.18 -54.26
N SER A 120 34.88 0.05 -54.92
CA SER A 120 36.17 -0.32 -55.50
C SER A 120 35.93 -1.37 -56.57
N ALA A 121 35.91 -0.89 -57.81
CA ALA A 121 35.87 -1.67 -59.03
C ALA A 121 37.10 -2.59 -59.15
N SER A 122 36.87 -3.85 -59.52
CA SER A 122 37.63 -4.57 -60.56
C SER A 122 36.98 -5.94 -60.72
N LEU A 123 36.46 -6.23 -61.91
CA LEU A 123 36.88 -7.39 -62.71
C LEU A 123 36.15 -7.32 -64.06
N LEU A 124 36.93 -7.54 -65.11
CA LEU A 124 36.55 -7.45 -66.51
C LEU A 124 35.44 -8.43 -66.90
N GLY A 125 34.58 -8.02 -67.83
CA GLY A 125 34.06 -8.90 -68.87
C GLY A 125 32.54 -8.96 -69.01
N GLY A 126 32.05 -8.74 -70.25
CA GLY A 126 30.88 -9.47 -70.76
C GLY A 126 29.60 -8.68 -70.95
N THR A 127 29.42 -8.18 -72.18
CA THR A 127 28.19 -7.98 -72.96
C THR A 127 26.81 -8.41 -72.43
N SER A 128 25.81 -7.60 -72.82
CA SER A 128 24.40 -7.92 -73.16
C SER A 128 23.28 -7.73 -72.11
N SER A 129 22.26 -6.98 -72.54
CA SER A 129 20.89 -6.84 -71.99
C SER A 129 19.92 -7.73 -72.80
N PRO A 130 18.61 -7.84 -72.48
CA PRO A 130 17.87 -7.67 -71.21
C PRO A 130 16.90 -8.84 -70.90
N SER A 131 16.36 -8.94 -69.67
CA SER A 131 14.93 -9.21 -69.35
C SER A 131 14.70 -9.93 -68.00
N GLY A 132 13.75 -9.39 -67.24
CA GLY A 132 12.70 -10.17 -66.57
C GLY A 132 12.99 -10.79 -65.20
N SER A 133 12.80 -10.02 -64.13
CA SER A 133 11.89 -10.36 -63.02
C SER A 133 11.98 -9.31 -61.91
N SER A 134 10.89 -8.55 -61.74
CA SER A 134 10.71 -7.62 -60.63
C SER A 134 10.53 -8.40 -59.33
N LEU A 135 11.61 -8.61 -58.60
CA LEU A 135 11.53 -8.89 -57.16
C LEU A 135 11.77 -7.56 -56.46
N ASN A 136 10.73 -7.04 -55.80
CA ASN A 136 10.77 -5.81 -55.02
C ASN A 136 11.89 -5.88 -53.97
N ILE A 137 13.07 -5.37 -54.31
CA ILE A 137 14.07 -4.92 -53.34
C ILE A 137 13.51 -3.64 -52.75
N THR A 138 12.76 -3.76 -51.66
CA THR A 138 12.51 -2.61 -50.79
C THR A 138 13.85 -2.13 -50.27
N LYS A 139 14.26 -0.92 -50.68
CA LYS A 139 15.51 -0.27 -50.24
C LYS A 139 15.63 -0.36 -48.71
N PRO A 140 16.80 -0.78 -48.17
CA PRO A 140 17.01 -0.91 -46.73
C PRO A 140 16.77 0.41 -45.96
N GLU A 141 16.95 1.58 -46.60
CA GLU A 141 16.65 2.88 -46.01
C GLU A 141 15.17 3.09 -45.67
N VAL A 142 14.25 2.60 -46.52
CA VAL A 142 12.79 2.72 -46.28
C VAL A 142 12.35 1.84 -45.12
N GLN A 143 12.95 0.65 -44.98
CA GLN A 143 12.67 -0.26 -43.86
C GLN A 143 13.21 0.26 -42.52
N VAL A 144 14.36 0.95 -42.52
CA VAL A 144 14.92 1.57 -41.30
C VAL A 144 14.05 2.74 -40.84
N GLY A 145 13.58 3.60 -41.76
CA GLY A 145 12.65 4.68 -41.45
C GLY A 145 11.32 4.19 -40.87
N GLN A 146 10.78 3.09 -41.43
CA GLN A 146 9.53 2.50 -40.96
C GLN A 146 9.68 1.87 -39.56
N LYS A 147 10.79 1.18 -39.27
CA LYS A 147 11.09 0.62 -37.94
C LYS A 147 11.30 1.72 -36.88
N LEU A 148 11.94 2.82 -37.25
CA LEU A 148 12.15 3.97 -36.37
C LEU A 148 10.82 4.67 -36.05
N SER A 149 9.97 4.87 -37.06
CA SER A 149 8.62 5.43 -36.90
C SER A 149 7.75 4.58 -35.98
N VAL A 150 7.76 3.25 -36.12
CA VAL A 150 7.03 2.33 -35.23
C VAL A 150 7.56 2.43 -33.79
N ALA A 151 8.88 2.42 -33.59
CA ALA A 151 9.48 2.55 -32.26
C ALA A 151 9.17 3.91 -31.58
N GLN A 152 9.08 4.99 -32.35
CA GLN A 152 8.65 6.30 -31.86
C GLN A 152 7.17 6.30 -31.45
N ALA A 153 6.30 5.67 -32.27
CA ALA A 153 4.88 5.56 -31.95
C ALA A 153 4.62 4.73 -30.69
N GLU A 154 5.35 3.62 -30.52
CA GLU A 154 5.29 2.79 -29.31
C GLU A 154 5.74 3.56 -28.06
N LEU A 155 6.85 4.30 -28.16
CA LEU A 155 7.33 5.12 -27.05
C LEU A 155 6.33 6.23 -26.69
N GLN A 156 5.76 6.91 -27.68
CA GLN A 156 4.77 7.96 -27.45
C GLN A 156 3.49 7.40 -26.78
N ALA A 157 3.03 6.22 -27.20
CA ALA A 157 1.90 5.55 -26.56
C ALA A 157 2.22 5.15 -25.11
N CYS A 158 3.43 4.66 -24.85
CA CYS A 158 3.90 4.35 -23.50
C CYS A 158 3.96 5.59 -22.61
N GLU A 159 4.45 6.72 -23.12
CA GLU A 159 4.51 7.99 -22.38
C GLU A 159 3.12 8.55 -22.07
N ALA A 160 2.17 8.45 -23.01
CA ALA A 160 0.78 8.83 -22.76
C ALA A 160 0.13 7.95 -21.67
N HIS A 161 0.37 6.64 -21.70
CA HIS A 161 -0.12 5.73 -20.68
C HIS A 161 0.52 6.00 -19.31
N LEU A 162 1.83 6.25 -19.27
CA LEU A 162 2.54 6.62 -18.05
C LEU A 162 1.96 7.89 -17.44
N ALA A 163 1.76 8.95 -18.23
CA ALA A 163 1.20 10.21 -17.75
C ALA A 163 -0.21 10.02 -17.15
N ALA A 164 -1.06 9.23 -17.81
CA ALA A 164 -2.38 8.90 -17.30
C ALA A 164 -2.32 8.12 -15.97
N LYS A 165 -1.42 7.14 -15.87
CA LYS A 165 -1.25 6.33 -14.66
C LYS A 165 -0.63 7.10 -13.49
N GLU A 166 0.28 8.03 -13.76
CA GLU A 166 0.83 8.94 -12.74
C GLU A 166 -0.24 9.87 -12.17
N GLN A 167 -1.14 10.38 -13.02
CA GLN A 167 -2.28 11.18 -12.57
C GLN A 167 -3.24 10.36 -11.72
N GLU A 168 -3.55 9.13 -12.14
CA GLU A 168 -4.38 8.19 -11.37
C GLU A 168 -3.76 7.88 -10.01
N LEU A 169 -2.46 7.56 -9.97
CA LEU A 169 -1.70 7.30 -8.74
C LEU A 169 -1.72 8.51 -7.80
N SER A 170 -1.55 9.72 -8.33
CA SER A 170 -1.61 10.95 -7.52
C SER A 170 -2.98 11.14 -6.87
N ALA A 171 -4.06 10.96 -7.64
CA ALA A 171 -5.42 11.06 -7.13
C ALA A 171 -5.74 9.94 -6.11
N PHE A 172 -5.31 8.71 -6.41
CA PHE A 172 -5.49 7.56 -5.52
C PHE A 172 -4.73 7.74 -4.21
N ARG A 173 -3.46 8.16 -4.27
CA ARG A 173 -2.64 8.46 -3.08
C ARG A 173 -3.31 9.50 -2.19
N ALA A 174 -3.73 10.62 -2.76
CA ALA A 174 -4.38 11.69 -2.00
C ALA A 174 -5.71 11.22 -1.37
N ARG A 175 -6.49 10.38 -2.08
CA ARG A 175 -7.72 9.80 -1.56
C ARG A 175 -7.44 8.84 -0.41
N THR A 176 -6.59 7.85 -0.64
CA THR A 176 -6.22 6.81 0.32
C THR A 176 -5.69 7.40 1.62
N ILE A 177 -4.76 8.35 1.55
CA ILE A 177 -4.21 9.01 2.75
C ILE A 177 -5.33 9.72 3.52
N ARG A 178 -6.17 10.50 2.83
CA ARG A 178 -7.26 11.23 3.48
C ARG A 178 -8.25 10.28 4.16
N THR A 179 -8.81 9.35 3.40
CA THR A 179 -9.88 8.48 3.89
C THR A 179 -9.39 7.49 4.95
N GLY A 180 -8.17 6.98 4.78
CA GLY A 180 -7.56 6.02 5.70
C GLY A 180 -7.22 6.63 7.04
N LEU A 181 -6.54 7.79 7.03
CA LEU A 181 -6.24 8.51 8.26
C LEU A 181 -7.50 9.04 8.93
N GLU A 182 -8.48 9.55 8.18
CA GLU A 182 -9.76 9.99 8.73
C GLU A 182 -10.47 8.85 9.47
N ALA A 183 -10.56 7.66 8.86
CA ALA A 183 -11.17 6.50 9.50
C ALA A 183 -10.42 6.06 10.77
N ARG A 184 -9.08 6.07 10.73
CA ARG A 184 -8.25 5.76 11.91
C ARG A 184 -8.43 6.78 13.03
N CYS A 185 -8.47 8.08 12.71
CA CYS A 185 -8.70 9.14 13.68
C CYS A 185 -10.09 9.05 14.31
N LYS A 186 -11.14 8.77 13.52
CA LYS A 186 -12.50 8.56 14.06
C LYS A 186 -12.54 7.40 15.05
N ALA A 187 -11.97 6.24 14.68
CA ALA A 187 -11.89 5.09 15.57
C ALA A 187 -11.06 5.37 16.84
N MET A 188 -10.02 6.21 16.74
CA MET A 188 -9.23 6.64 17.89
C MET A 188 -10.04 7.51 18.86
N VAL A 189 -10.83 8.45 18.33
CA VAL A 189 -11.73 9.29 19.15
C VAL A 189 -12.79 8.45 19.83
N GLU A 190 -13.44 7.55 19.11
CA GLU A 190 -14.44 6.62 19.64
C GLU A 190 -13.83 5.72 20.73
N CYS A 191 -12.63 5.18 20.50
CA CYS A 191 -11.91 4.38 21.48
C CYS A 191 -11.60 5.16 22.76
N GLY A 192 -11.07 6.38 22.63
CA GLY A 192 -10.75 7.23 23.77
C GLY A 192 -11.98 7.63 24.57
N TRP A 193 -13.09 7.93 23.88
CA TRP A 193 -14.37 8.21 24.54
C TRP A 193 -14.89 7.00 25.32
N ALA A 194 -14.91 5.82 24.69
CA ALA A 194 -15.36 4.59 25.34
C ALA A 194 -14.51 4.24 26.56
N TRP A 195 -13.18 4.40 26.49
CA TRP A 195 -12.30 4.23 27.65
C TRP A 195 -12.62 5.19 28.78
N GLY A 196 -12.93 6.45 28.45
CA GLY A 196 -13.37 7.43 29.44
C GLY A 196 -14.68 7.03 30.14
N GLU A 197 -15.66 6.54 29.39
CA GLU A 197 -16.94 6.09 29.94
C GLU A 197 -16.80 4.80 30.77
N MET A 198 -16.06 3.82 30.26
CA MET A 198 -15.83 2.56 30.98
C MET A 198 -14.99 2.77 32.24
N GLY A 199 -14.00 3.68 32.21
CA GLY A 199 -13.25 4.06 33.41
C GLY A 199 -14.16 4.64 34.50
N LYS A 200 -15.13 5.50 34.13
CA LYS A 200 -16.12 6.03 35.07
C LYS A 200 -17.05 4.93 35.60
N GLU A 201 -17.48 4.01 34.74
CA GLU A 201 -18.29 2.86 35.15
C GLU A 201 -17.57 1.99 36.19
N GLY A 202 -16.28 1.68 35.94
CA GLY A 202 -15.45 0.94 36.87
C GLY A 202 -15.30 1.65 38.22
N MET A 203 -15.09 2.97 38.23
CA MET A 203 -15.03 3.74 39.49
C MET A 203 -16.36 3.73 40.25
N ARG A 204 -17.49 3.89 39.56
CA ARG A 204 -18.82 3.79 40.18
C ARG A 204 -19.08 2.40 40.77
N ALA A 205 -18.60 1.34 40.12
CA ALA A 205 -18.69 0.00 40.68
C ALA A 205 -17.89 -0.14 41.99
N LEU A 206 -16.72 0.53 42.09
CA LEU A 206 -15.89 0.52 43.29
C LEU A 206 -16.53 1.26 44.47
N GLU A 207 -17.30 2.33 44.24
CA GLU A 207 -18.05 3.03 45.31
C GLU A 207 -19.01 2.09 46.08
N GLY A 208 -19.46 0.99 45.43
CA GLY A 208 -20.26 -0.05 46.07
C GLY A 208 -19.53 -0.84 47.16
N LEU A 209 -18.19 -0.92 47.12
CA LEU A 209 -17.38 -1.56 48.17
C LEU A 209 -17.34 -0.71 49.45
N ASP A 210 -17.20 0.61 49.31
CA ASP A 210 -17.11 1.54 50.44
C ASP A 210 -18.42 1.56 51.26
N LEU A 211 -19.56 1.46 50.57
CA LEU A 211 -20.87 1.39 51.22
C LEU A 211 -21.13 0.05 51.94
N ALA A 212 -20.54 -1.05 51.47
CA ALA A 212 -20.67 -2.36 52.10
C ALA A 212 -19.78 -2.50 53.36
N GLY A 213 -18.63 -1.82 53.39
CA GLY A 213 -17.73 -1.80 54.55
C GLY A 213 -18.23 -0.98 55.74
N GLY A 214 -19.09 0.02 55.51
CA GLY A 214 -19.58 0.95 56.56
C GLY A 214 -20.64 0.38 57.52
N TYR A 215 -21.24 -0.78 57.24
CA TYR A 215 -22.28 -1.39 58.08
C TYR A 215 -21.76 -2.49 59.03
N GLY A 216 -20.43 -2.68 59.12
CA GLY A 216 -19.79 -3.72 59.94
C GLY A 216 -19.19 -3.25 61.27
N GLU A 217 -19.15 -1.95 61.55
CA GLU A 217 -18.66 -1.40 62.82
C GLU A 217 -19.79 -0.65 63.55
N SER A 218 -20.58 -1.36 64.35
CA SER A 218 -21.46 -0.83 65.40
C SER A 218 -21.75 -1.89 66.45
#